data_AF-A0A951L5H6-F1
#
_entry.id   AF-A0A951L5H6-F1
#
_cell.length_a   1.000
_cell.length_b   1.000
_cell.length_c   1.000
_cell.angle_alpha   90.00
_cell.angle_beta   90.00
_cell.angle_gamma   90.00
#
_symmetry.space_group_name_H-M   'P 1'
#
loop_
_entity.id
_entity.type
_entity.pdbx_description
1 polymer ?
#
loop_
_entity_poly.entity_id
_entity_poly.type
_entity_poly.pdbx_seq_one_letter_code
_entity_poly.pdbx_strand_id
1 'polypeptide(L)' 'MDGSIGPETLAAAGRFDPRSLVNNLADRQAAYYRSLPDFPTFGTGWLNRTEARRDAALTMIEGEATTAV' A
#
# COMPACT_ATOMS: atom_id res chain seq x y z
N MET A 1 -5.84 -7.32 15.76
CA MET A 1 -5.17 -7.93 14.60
C MET A 1 -4.08 -8.83 15.13
N ASP A 2 -3.96 -10.04 14.61
CA ASP A 2 -2.98 -11.05 15.03
C ASP A 2 -1.59 -10.90 14.37
N GLY A 3 -1.50 -10.07 13.32
CA GLY A 3 -0.26 -9.84 12.57
C GLY A 3 0.09 -10.94 11.57
N SER A 4 -0.78 -11.95 11.40
CA SER A 4 -0.51 -13.10 10.53
C SER A 4 -1.18 -12.93 9.16
N ILE A 5 -0.41 -13.13 8.09
CA ILE A 5 -0.94 -13.13 6.71
C ILE A 5 -1.16 -14.57 6.28
N GLY A 6 -2.32 -15.12 6.63
CA GLY A 6 -2.74 -16.48 6.28
C GLY A 6 -3.73 -16.55 5.11
N PRO A 7 -4.24 -17.75 4.78
CA PRO A 7 -5.20 -17.95 3.70
C PRO A 7 -6.45 -17.07 3.82
N GLU A 8 -6.95 -16.85 5.04
CA GLU A 8 -8.12 -15.99 5.28
C GLU A 8 -7.83 -14.53 4.90
N THR A 9 -6.66 -14.00 5.27
CA THR A 9 -6.22 -12.65 4.93
C THR A 9 -6.05 -12.48 3.43
N LEU A 10 -5.46 -13.46 2.75
CA LEU A 10 -5.30 -13.45 1.29
C LEU A 10 -6.65 -13.53 0.57
N ALA A 11 -7.55 -14.41 1.02
CA ALA A 11 -8.90 -14.53 0.48
C ALA A 11 -9.72 -13.25 0.68
N ALA A 12 -9.57 -12.58 1.82
CA ALA A 12 -10.20 -11.28 2.06
C ALA A 12 -9.61 -10.20 1.15
N ALA A 13 -8.28 -10.12 1.03
CA ALA A 13 -7.60 -9.15 0.16
C ALA A 13 -8.05 -9.27 -1.30
N GLY A 14 -8.20 -10.49 -1.82
CA GLY A 14 -8.66 -10.75 -3.19
C GLY A 14 -10.11 -10.35 -3.49
N ARG A 15 -10.90 -9.94 -2.48
CA ARG A 15 -12.28 -9.45 -2.65
C ARG A 15 -12.37 -7.93 -2.80
N PHE A 16 -11.30 -7.20 -2.54
CA PHE A 16 -11.28 -5.74 -2.64
C PHE A 16 -10.84 -5.29 -4.03
N ASP A 17 -11.32 -4.12 -4.46
CA ASP A 17 -10.77 -3.41 -5.61
C ASP A 17 -9.26 -3.15 -5.38
N PRO A 18 -8.37 -3.64 -6.27
CA PRO A 18 -6.93 -3.53 -6.07
C PRO A 18 -6.43 -2.08 -5.93
N ARG A 19 -6.98 -1.14 -6.70
CA ARG A 19 -6.58 0.28 -6.63
C ARG A 19 -6.94 0.87 -5.27
N SER A 20 -8.14 0.60 -4.79
CA SER A 20 -8.63 1.03 -3.48
C SER A 20 -7.81 0.43 -2.35
N LEU A 21 -7.46 -0.86 -2.43
CA LEU A 21 -6.64 -1.54 -1.43
C LEU A 21 -5.23 -0.93 -1.35
N VAL A 22 -4.58 -0.70 -2.50
CA VAL A 22 -3.25 -0.06 -2.59
C VAL A 22 -3.26 1.34 -1.99
N ASN A 23 -4.26 2.17 -2.36
CA ASN A 23 -4.41 3.52 -1.81
C ASN A 23 -4.56 3.51 -0.28
N ASN A 24 -5.47 2.67 0.23
CA ASN A 24 -5.72 2.57 1.67
C ASN A 24 -4.48 2.11 2.46
N LEU A 25 -3.69 1.18 1.90
CA LEU A 25 -2.44 0.72 2.51
C LEU A 25 -1.41 1.85 2.58
N ALA A 26 -1.25 2.62 1.51
CA ALA A 26 -0.35 3.76 1.46
C ALA A 26 -0.76 4.85 2.48
N ASP A 27 -2.05 5.19 2.55
CA ASP A 27 -2.59 6.19 3.46
C ASP A 27 -2.38 5.80 4.94
N ARG A 28 -2.68 4.55 5.29
CA ARG A 28 -2.48 4.02 6.65
C ARG A 28 -1.01 4.02 7.04
N GLN A 29 -0.11 3.63 6.12
CA GLN A 29 1.33 3.67 6.38
C GLN A 29 1.82 5.10 6.56
N ALA A 30 1.35 6.03 5.72
CA ALA A 30 1.73 7.43 5.79
C ALA A 30 1.21 8.10 7.08
N ALA A 31 0.01 7.73 7.54
CA ALA A 31 -0.53 8.17 8.84
C ALA A 31 0.30 7.62 10.01
N TYR A 32 0.67 6.33 9.96
CA TYR A 32 1.55 5.73 10.96
C TYR A 32 2.91 6.45 11.02
N TYR A 33 3.56 6.68 9.87
CA TYR A 33 4.82 7.42 9.83
C TYR A 33 4.71 8.81 10.43
N ARG A 34 3.66 9.57 10.11
CA ARG A 34 3.42 10.91 10.69
C ARG A 34 3.22 10.89 12.21
N SER A 35 2.80 9.76 12.77
CA SER A 35 2.63 9.61 14.23
C SER A 35 3.93 9.31 14.99
N LEU A 36 5.02 9.00 14.29
CA LEU A 36 6.29 8.62 14.93
C LEU A 36 7.08 9.85 15.41
N PRO A 37 7.78 9.75 16.56
CA PRO A 37 8.57 10.86 17.10
C PRO A 37 9.72 11.31 16.20
N ASP A 38 10.30 10.38 15.42
CA ASP A 38 11.44 10.67 14.53
C ASP A 38 11.02 11.18 13.14
N PHE A 39 9.71 11.41 12.93
CA PHE A 39 9.19 11.93 11.67
C PHE A 39 9.87 13.24 11.22
N PRO A 40 10.22 14.21 12.09
CA PRO A 40 10.93 15.42 11.67
C PRO A 40 12.28 15.15 10.99
N THR A 41 12.94 14.04 11.31
CA THR A 41 14.26 13.69 10.76
C THR A 41 14.13 12.86 9.48
N PHE A 42 13.24 11.88 9.45
CA PHE A 42 13.19 10.87 8.37
C PHE A 42 11.87 10.86 7.57
N GLY A 43 10.85 11.56 8.05
CA GLY A 43 9.47 11.47 7.60
C GLY A 43 9.28 11.74 6.12
N THR A 44 9.92 12.80 5.60
CA THR A 44 9.89 13.11 4.16
C THR A 44 10.39 11.94 3.32
N GLY A 45 11.52 11.34 3.70
CA GLY A 45 12.08 10.19 2.99
C GLY A 45 11.20 8.94 3.09
N TRP A 46 10.50 8.75 4.22
CA TRP A 46 9.54 7.66 4.38
C TRP A 46 8.32 7.83 3.48
N LEU A 47 7.74 9.04 3.44
CA LEU A 47 6.57 9.35 2.61
C LEU A 47 6.88 9.21 1.12
N ASN A 48 8.02 9.73 0.66
CA ASN A 48 8.43 9.62 -0.76
C ASN A 48 8.56 8.16 -1.20
N ARG A 49 9.09 7.27 -0.34
CA ARG A 49 9.17 5.83 -0.65
C ARG A 49 7.81 5.14 -0.63
N THR A 50 6.92 5.55 0.27
CA THR A 50 5.54 5.04 0.30
C THR A 50 4.79 5.42 -0.97
N GLU A 51 4.92 6.68 -1.43
CA GLU A 51 4.33 7.16 -2.68
C GLU A 51 4.91 6.43 -3.91
N ALA A 52 6.23 6.34 -4.02
CA ALA A 52 6.87 5.60 -5.11
C ALA A 52 6.42 4.13 -5.18
N ARG A 53 6.26 3.47 -4.03
CA ARG A 53 5.75 2.09 -3.96
C ARG A 53 4.28 2.00 -4.36
N ARG A 54 3.45 2.96 -3.95
CA ARG A 54 2.04 3.05 -4.34
C ARG A 54 1.92 3.18 -5.85
N ASP A 55 2.68 4.08 -6.46
CA ASP A 55 2.63 4.33 -7.90
C ASP A 55 3.11 3.11 -8.69
N ALA A 56 4.19 2.46 -8.26
CA ALA A 56 4.64 1.21 -8.87
C ALA A 56 3.56 0.11 -8.84
N ALA A 57 2.84 -0.03 -7.73
CA ALA A 57 1.75 -1.00 -7.60
C ALA A 57 0.54 -0.64 -8.50
N LEU A 58 0.20 0.65 -8.63
CA LEU A 58 -0.86 1.09 -9.54
C LEU A 58 -0.49 0.83 -11.01
N THR A 59 0.76 1.05 -11.39
CA THR A 59 1.27 0.70 -12.73
C THR A 59 1.18 -0.80 -12.99
N MET A 60 1.44 -1.65 -12.00
CA MET A 60 1.29 -3.11 -12.15
C MET A 60 -0.17 -3.51 -12.42
N ILE A 61 -1.12 -2.89 -11.72
CA ILE A 61 -2.56 -3.10 -11.94
C ILE A 61 -2.97 -2.68 -13.36
N GLU A 62 -2.42 -1.57 -13.86
CA GLU A 62 -2.69 -1.09 -15.22
C GLU A 62 -2.07 -1.97 -16.31
N GLY A 63 -0.87 -2.51 -16.06
CA GLY A 63 -0.20 -3.46 -16.95
C GLY A 63 -0.91 -4.82 -17.03
N GLU A 64 -1.55 -5.26 -15.95
CA GLU A 64 -2.37 -6.48 -15.92
C GLU A 64 -3.62 -6.33 -16.80
N ALA A 65 -4.25 -5.14 -16.81
CA ALA A 65 -5.39 -4.84 -17.70
C ALA A 65 -5.02 -4.84 -19.20
N THR A 66 -3.77 -4.53 -19.55
CA THR A 66 -3.27 -4.56 -20.95
C THR A 66 -3.01 -5.98 -21.47
N THR A 67 -2.70 -6.93 -20.59
CA THR A 67 -2.39 -8.32 -21.00
C THR A 67 -3.67 -9.17 -21.17
N ALA A 68 -4.82 -8.67 -20.71
CA ALA A 68 -6.10 -9.37 -20.73
C ALA A 68 -6.99 -9.09 -21.97
N VAL A 69 -6.43 -8.53 -23.05
CA VAL A 69 -7.09 -8.26 -24.35
C VAL A 69 -6.40 -9.05 -25.45
#